data_AF-A0A212D1L5-F1
#
_entry.id   AF-A0A212D1L5-F1
#
_cell.length_a   1.000
_cell.length_b   1.000
_cell.length_c   1.000
_cell.angle_alpha   90.00
_cell.angle_beta   90.00
_cell.angle_gamma   90.00
#
_symmetry.space_group_name_H-M   'P 1'
#
loop_
_entity.id
_entity.type
_entity.pdbx_description
1 polymer ?
#
loop_
_entity_poly.entity_id
_entity_poly.type
_entity_poly.pdbx_seq_one_letter_code
_entity_poly.pdbx_strand_id
1 'polypeptide(L)'
;MAAPSGRRNGSGGANLWVSLLLAAVALRPVEAVSEPTTVAFDVRPGGVVHSFSQNVGPGSKAAFEKESDVPLKNEEFEVTKTAVSHRPGAFKAELSKLVIVAKATRSEL
;
A
#
# COMPACT_ATOMS: atom_id res chain seq x y z
N MET A 1 25.28 60.79 41.17
CA MET A 1 25.01 59.42 41.65
C MET A 1 23.99 58.80 40.72
N ALA A 2 24.39 57.81 39.92
CA ALA A 2 23.51 57.05 39.04
C ALA A 2 23.25 55.69 39.66
N ALA A 3 21.98 55.25 39.67
CA ALA A 3 21.60 53.87 39.92
C ALA A 3 20.57 53.44 38.86
N PRO A 4 20.74 52.26 38.25
CA PRO A 4 20.15 51.94 36.95
C PRO A 4 18.67 51.55 37.02
N SER A 5 18.00 51.93 35.93
CA SER A 5 16.64 51.60 35.54
C SER A 5 16.40 50.09 35.41
N GLY A 6 15.15 49.70 35.70
CA GLY A 6 14.63 48.34 35.76
C GLY A 6 14.97 47.45 34.57
N ARG A 7 15.16 46.15 34.86
CA ARG A 7 15.42 45.10 33.88
C ARG A 7 14.32 44.05 33.90
N ARG A 8 13.37 44.25 32.99
CA ARG A 8 12.81 43.30 32.01
C ARG A 8 12.31 41.93 32.53
N ASN A 9 11.00 41.95 32.77
CA ASN A 9 9.99 40.89 32.68
C ASN A 9 10.45 39.56 32.04
N GLY A 10 10.40 38.48 32.83
CA GLY A 10 10.50 37.10 32.35
C GLY A 10 9.11 36.57 31.99
N SER A 11 8.78 36.51 30.70
CA SER A 11 7.53 35.90 30.21
C SER A 11 7.80 35.15 28.90
N GLY A 12 8.61 34.09 29.00
CA GLY A 12 8.91 33.21 27.87
C GLY A 12 8.03 31.95 27.81
N GLY A 13 7.44 31.52 28.93
CA GLY A 13 6.78 30.22 29.03
C GLY A 13 5.39 30.15 28.39
N ALA A 14 4.49 31.09 28.73
CA ALA A 14 3.10 31.03 28.30
C ALA A 14 2.94 31.19 26.77
N ASN A 15 3.73 32.08 26.17
CA ASN A 15 3.66 32.37 24.73
C ASN A 15 4.17 31.19 23.88
N LEU A 16 5.12 30.42 24.41
CA LEU A 16 5.64 29.21 23.77
C LEU A 16 4.59 28.09 23.76
N TRP A 17 3.88 27.91 24.87
CA TRP A 17 2.78 26.92 24.96
C TRP A 17 1.61 27.25 24.04
N VAL A 18 1.22 28.53 23.96
CA VAL A 18 0.19 28.97 23.03
C VAL A 18 0.62 28.73 21.59
N SER A 19 1.88 29.03 21.26
CA SER A 19 2.43 28.80 19.91
C SER A 19 2.50 27.31 19.57
N LEU A 20 2.85 26.45 20.53
CA LEU A 20 2.90 25.00 20.35
C LEU A 20 1.51 24.39 20.15
N LEU A 21 0.52 24.83 20.94
CA LEU A 21 -0.87 24.40 20.77
C LEU A 21 -1.44 24.85 19.42
N LEU A 22 -1.13 26.08 19.01
CA LEU A 22 -1.55 26.60 17.71
C LEU A 22 -0.90 25.80 16.56
N ALA A 23 0.38 25.45 16.68
CA ALA A 23 1.08 24.61 15.72
C ALA A 23 0.52 23.18 15.67
N ALA A 24 0.15 22.61 16.81
CA ALA A 24 -0.49 21.29 16.89
C ALA A 24 -1.87 21.26 16.23
N VAL A 25 -2.67 22.33 16.35
CA VAL A 25 -3.97 22.46 15.67
C VAL A 25 -3.80 22.64 14.15
N ALA A 26 -2.71 23.27 13.72
CA ALA A 26 -2.41 23.43 12.30
C ALA A 26 -1.95 22.12 11.63
N LEU A 27 -1.47 21.13 12.41
CA LEU A 27 -1.10 19.81 11.91
C LEU A 27 -2.37 19.02 11.55
N ARG A 28 -2.71 19.03 10.26
CA ARG A 28 -3.72 18.13 9.71
C ARG A 28 -3.08 16.76 9.45
N PRO A 29 -3.68 15.65 9.89
CA PRO A 29 -3.26 14.32 9.46
C PRO A 29 -3.44 14.22 7.95
N VAL A 30 -2.35 14.00 7.22
CA VAL A 30 -2.42 13.66 5.80
C VAL A 30 -2.78 12.17 5.70
N GLU A 31 -3.95 11.87 5.14
CA GLU A 31 -4.28 10.50 4.78
C GLU A 31 -3.49 10.13 3.52
N ALA A 32 -2.70 9.06 3.63
CA ALA A 32 -2.04 8.48 2.48
C ALA A 32 -3.10 7.75 1.62
N VAL A 33 -3.62 8.45 0.60
CA VAL A 33 -4.44 7.84 -0.45
C VAL A 33 -3.52 7.40 -1.59
N SER A 34 -3.53 6.11 -1.92
CA SER A 34 -2.77 5.55 -3.05
C SER A 34 -3.76 5.02 -4.09
N GLU A 35 -3.62 5.48 -5.32
CA GLU A 35 -4.40 4.96 -6.45
C GLU A 35 -3.83 3.60 -6.92
N PRO A 36 -4.66 2.69 -7.45
CA PRO A 36 -4.20 1.42 -7.99
C PRO A 36 -3.22 1.65 -9.15
N THR A 37 -2.03 1.03 -9.08
CA THR A 37 -1.09 1.04 -10.19
C THR A 37 -1.42 -0.09 -11.16
N THR A 38 -1.57 0.24 -12.44
CA THR A 38 -1.86 -0.75 -13.50
C THR A 38 -0.83 -0.63 -14.62
N VAL A 39 -0.27 -1.77 -15.05
CA VAL A 39 0.66 -1.86 -16.18
C VAL A 39 0.15 -2.92 -17.14
N ALA A 40 0.06 -2.55 -18.43
CA ALA A 40 -0.26 -3.48 -19.49
C ALA A 40 0.98 -4.29 -19.88
N PHE A 41 0.79 -5.56 -20.21
CA PHE A 41 1.85 -6.43 -20.73
C PHE A 41 1.27 -7.38 -21.77
N ASP A 42 2.04 -7.68 -22.82
CA ASP A 42 1.62 -8.56 -23.90
C ASP A 42 2.04 -10.01 -23.62
N VAL A 43 1.10 -10.93 -23.80
CA VAL A 43 1.36 -12.37 -23.71
C VAL A 43 1.72 -12.89 -25.10
N ARG A 44 2.94 -13.41 -25.26
CA ARG A 44 3.40 -14.02 -26.52
C ARG A 44 3.11 -15.52 -26.52
N PRO A 45 2.33 -16.04 -27.49
CA PRO A 45 2.14 -17.48 -27.67
C PRO A 45 3.40 -18.14 -28.24
N GLY A 46 3.40 -19.48 -28.34
CA GLY A 46 4.47 -20.24 -29.02
C GLY A 46 5.24 -21.22 -28.13
N GLY A 47 4.73 -21.57 -26.95
CA GLY A 47 5.33 -22.57 -26.06
C GLY A 47 6.60 -22.12 -25.34
N VAL A 48 7.04 -20.87 -25.56
CA VAL A 48 8.15 -20.26 -24.85
C VAL A 48 7.64 -19.70 -23.51
N VAL A 49 8.35 -20.01 -22.43
CA VAL A 49 8.02 -19.51 -21.09
C VAL A 49 8.45 -18.06 -20.96
N HIS A 50 7.53 -17.21 -20.47
CA HIS A 50 7.79 -15.80 -20.17
C HIS A 50 7.49 -15.48 -18.71
N SER A 51 8.19 -14.47 -18.18
CA SER A 51 8.01 -13.98 -16.81
C SER A 51 7.80 -12.48 -16.84
N PHE A 52 6.83 -12.02 -16.06
CA PHE A 52 6.52 -10.61 -15.84
C PHE A 52 6.54 -10.33 -14.34
N SER A 53 7.09 -9.18 -13.94
CA SER A 53 7.17 -8.76 -12.54
C SER A 53 7.01 -7.26 -12.44
N GLN A 54 6.30 -6.82 -11.40
CA GLN A 54 6.08 -5.41 -11.08
C GLN A 54 6.22 -5.21 -9.58
N ASN A 55 6.97 -4.18 -9.18
CA ASN A 55 7.07 -3.74 -7.80
C ASN A 55 6.10 -2.60 -7.54
N VAL A 56 5.38 -2.65 -6.42
CA VAL A 56 4.49 -1.58 -5.95
C VAL A 56 4.91 -1.15 -4.55
N GLY A 57 4.79 0.14 -4.25
CA GLY A 57 5.16 0.70 -2.96
C GLY A 57 4.27 0.19 -1.81
N PRO A 58 4.71 0.32 -0.54
CA PRO A 58 3.89 -0.03 0.61
C PRO A 58 2.63 0.85 0.65
N GLY A 59 1.45 0.23 0.69
CA GLY A 59 0.16 0.95 0.83
C GLY A 59 -0.75 0.94 -0.40
N SER A 60 -0.39 0.27 -1.50
CA SER A 60 -1.30 0.12 -2.64
C SER A 60 -2.48 -0.80 -2.29
N LYS A 61 -3.69 -0.26 -2.28
CA LYS A 61 -4.94 -1.04 -2.23
C LYS A 61 -5.61 -0.98 -3.60
N ALA A 62 -5.80 -2.13 -4.24
CA ALA A 62 -6.61 -2.21 -5.44
C ALA A 62 -8.10 -2.22 -5.06
N ALA A 63 -8.92 -1.46 -5.79
CA ALA A 63 -10.37 -1.58 -5.71
C ALA A 63 -10.79 -2.87 -6.44
N PHE A 64 -11.59 -3.70 -5.78
CA PHE A 64 -12.18 -4.88 -6.39
C PHE A 64 -13.62 -4.56 -6.78
N GLU A 65 -13.90 -4.54 -8.08
CA GLU A 65 -15.27 -4.49 -8.57
C GLU A 65 -15.80 -5.93 -8.68
N LYS A 66 -17.00 -6.16 -8.15
CA LYS A 66 -17.65 -7.47 -8.15
C LYS A 66 -18.17 -7.76 -9.56
N GLU A 67 -17.33 -8.35 -10.38
CA GLU A 67 -17.68 -8.82 -11.72
C GLU A 67 -18.32 -10.21 -11.63
N SER A 68 -19.42 -10.43 -12.36
CA SER A 68 -20.09 -11.73 -12.47
C SER A 68 -19.37 -12.59 -13.52
N ASP A 69 -18.22 -13.13 -13.15
CA ASP A 69 -17.43 -14.02 -14.00
C ASP A 69 -17.63 -15.50 -13.63
N VAL A 70 -17.39 -16.42 -14.56
CA VAL A 70 -17.39 -17.87 -14.29
C VAL A 70 -16.10 -18.22 -13.52
N PRO A 71 -16.17 -18.61 -12.23
CA PRO A 71 -14.97 -18.91 -11.46
C PRO A 71 -14.36 -20.25 -11.91
N LEU A 72 -13.03 -20.32 -11.94
CA LEU A 72 -12.33 -21.61 -12.06
C LEU A 72 -12.69 -22.50 -10.86
N LYS A 73 -12.76 -23.81 -11.08
CA LYS A 73 -12.98 -24.76 -10.00
C LYS A 73 -11.75 -24.83 -9.09
N ASN A 74 -11.94 -25.06 -7.79
CA ASN A 74 -10.85 -25.24 -6.82
C ASN A 74 -9.90 -26.40 -7.14
N GLU A 75 -10.32 -27.33 -8.01
CA GLU A 75 -9.53 -28.47 -8.47
C GLU A 75 -8.53 -28.10 -9.58
N GLU A 76 -8.70 -26.94 -10.24
CA GLU A 76 -7.91 -26.55 -11.41
C GLU A 76 -6.62 -25.79 -11.03
N PHE A 77 -6.50 -25.36 -9.77
CA PHE A 77 -5.36 -24.62 -9.26
C PHE A 77 -4.91 -25.09 -7.87
N GLU A 78 -3.71 -24.71 -7.48
CA GLU A 78 -3.12 -24.92 -6.17
C GLU A 78 -2.63 -23.57 -5.64
N VAL A 79 -2.95 -23.28 -4.37
CA VAL A 79 -2.52 -22.06 -3.69
C VAL A 79 -1.53 -22.46 -2.60
N THR A 80 -0.29 -22.03 -2.76
CA THR A 80 0.73 -22.06 -1.71
C THR A 80 0.72 -20.72 -0.97
N LYS A 81 1.47 -20.63 0.13
CA LYS A 81 1.61 -19.39 0.93
C LYS A 81 2.00 -18.16 0.10
N THR A 82 2.76 -18.34 -0.98
CA THR A 82 3.35 -17.23 -1.77
C THR A 82 3.10 -17.33 -3.27
N ALA A 83 2.42 -18.38 -3.74
CA ALA A 83 2.27 -18.65 -5.17
C ALA A 83 0.93 -19.33 -5.45
N VAL A 84 0.40 -19.10 -6.66
CA VAL A 84 -0.75 -19.81 -7.21
C VAL A 84 -0.29 -20.46 -8.51
N SER A 85 -0.45 -21.77 -8.63
CA SER A 85 -0.11 -22.55 -9.82
C SER A 85 -1.32 -23.32 -10.34
N HIS A 86 -1.32 -23.65 -11.62
CA HIS A 86 -2.33 -24.54 -12.19
C HIS A 86 -2.06 -25.99 -11.75
N ARG A 87 -3.10 -26.82 -11.67
CA ARG A 87 -2.94 -28.26 -11.47
C ARG A 87 -2.77 -28.98 -12.81
N PRO A 88 -1.69 -29.77 -12.99
CA PRO A 88 -1.51 -30.57 -14.20
C PRO A 88 -2.71 -31.49 -14.45
N GLY A 89 -3.23 -31.49 -15.68
CA GLY A 89 -4.32 -32.38 -16.10
C GLY A 89 -5.74 -31.98 -15.66
N ALA A 90 -5.90 -31.04 -14.72
CA ALA A 90 -7.21 -30.53 -14.32
C ALA A 90 -7.53 -29.17 -14.96
N PHE A 91 -6.49 -28.35 -15.20
CA PHE A 91 -6.64 -27.02 -15.80
C PHE A 91 -7.04 -27.09 -17.28
N LYS A 92 -8.14 -26.43 -17.64
CA LYS A 92 -8.73 -26.48 -18.99
C LYS A 92 -8.06 -25.59 -20.05
N ALA A 93 -6.89 -25.04 -19.76
CA ALA A 93 -6.18 -24.08 -20.63
C ALA A 93 -6.91 -22.74 -20.86
N GLU A 94 -7.91 -22.41 -20.02
CA GLU A 94 -8.64 -21.14 -20.08
C GLU A 94 -8.34 -20.30 -18.83
N LEU A 95 -7.75 -19.13 -19.03
CA LEU A 95 -7.49 -18.14 -17.97
C LEU A 95 -7.79 -16.74 -18.49
N SER A 96 -8.84 -16.12 -17.96
CA SER A 96 -9.25 -14.74 -18.32
C SER A 96 -8.78 -13.72 -17.28
N LYS A 97 -8.88 -14.06 -15.99
CA LYS A 97 -8.62 -13.14 -14.88
C LYS A 97 -7.97 -13.87 -13.70
N LEU A 98 -7.03 -13.19 -13.04
CA LEU A 98 -6.36 -13.67 -11.83
C LEU A 98 -6.34 -12.56 -10.78
N VAL A 99 -6.75 -12.89 -9.56
CA VAL A 99 -6.80 -11.94 -8.43
C VAL A 99 -6.07 -12.57 -7.25
N ILE A 100 -5.04 -11.88 -6.77
CA ILE A 100 -4.28 -12.29 -5.57
C ILE A 100 -4.45 -11.20 -4.51
N VAL A 101 -4.94 -11.60 -3.34
CA VAL A 101 -5.00 -10.73 -2.15
C VAL A 101 -4.04 -11.28 -1.11
N ALA A 102 -3.00 -10.51 -0.80
CA ALA A 102 -2.00 -10.88 0.19
C ALA A 102 -1.94 -9.84 1.31
N LYS A 103 -1.68 -10.29 2.54
CA LYS A 103 -1.43 -9.41 3.69
C LYS A 103 0.08 -9.25 3.87
N ALA A 104 0.55 -8.00 3.95
CA ALA A 104 1.94 -7.71 4.28
C ALA A 104 2.29 -8.32 5.65
N THR A 105 3.20 -9.29 5.65
CA THR A 105 3.74 -9.91 6.86
C THR A 105 5.26 -9.96 6.68
N ARG A 106 5.99 -9.35 7.61
CA ARG A 106 7.45 -9.36 7.63
C ARG A 106 7.89 -10.31 8.74
N SER A 107 8.77 -11.25 8.41
CA SER A 107 9.47 -12.05 9.41
C SER A 107 10.70 -11.25 9.84
N GLU A 108 10.76 -10.83 11.09
CA GLU A 108 12.00 -10.36 11.71
C GLU A 108 12.77 -11.62 12.17
N LEU A 109 14.08 -11.67 11.91
CA LEU A 109 14.99 -12.74 12.31
C LEU A 109 16.01 -12.19 13.31
#